data_AF-A0A7V5YYJ1-F1
#
_entry.id   AF-A0A7V5YYJ1-F1
#
_cell.length_a   1.000
_cell.length_b   1.000
_cell.length_c   1.000
_cell.angle_alpha   90.00
_cell.angle_beta   90.00
_cell.angle_gamma   90.00
#
_symmetry.space_group_name_H-M   'P 1'
#
loop_
_entity.id
_entity.type
_entity.pdbx_description
1 polymer ?
#
loop_
_entity_poly.entity_id
_entity_poly.type
_entity_poly.pdbx_seq_one_letter_code
_entity_poly.pdbx_strand_id
1 'polypeptide(L)'
;MQAATRRNLVLLAAGVVLVSVLWLLPGQRRPSAPLSSALLTPRPTPTVESQWRLLATVQGQGNRDLYGEGWQVSVPGPWRIRALPADKDVLVRVLDRQTGALFAKVWASGTDHGDLATLPQGRGTYSLQIEASAPYTLYIEAWEAPKR
;
A
#
# COMPACT_ATOMS: atom_id res chain seq x y z
N MET A 1 -31.92 -40.97 -7.32
CA MET A 1 -31.10 -39.81 -7.76
C MET A 1 -31.98 -38.57 -8.03
N GLN A 2 -32.68 -38.01 -7.04
CA GLN A 2 -33.61 -36.87 -7.23
C GLN A 2 -33.38 -35.70 -6.26
N ALA A 3 -32.43 -35.81 -5.32
CA ALA A 3 -32.16 -34.76 -4.33
C ALA A 3 -31.21 -33.66 -4.85
N ALA A 4 -30.31 -33.98 -5.79
CA ALA A 4 -29.33 -33.03 -6.32
C ALA A 4 -29.97 -31.96 -7.24
N THR A 5 -31.02 -32.31 -7.97
CA THR A 5 -31.66 -31.42 -8.96
C THR A 5 -32.49 -30.30 -8.32
N ARG A 6 -33.03 -30.52 -7.11
CA ARG A 6 -33.83 -29.51 -6.39
C ARG A 6 -32.97 -28.39 -5.78
N ARG A 7 -31.72 -28.70 -5.41
CA ARG A 7 -30.82 -27.76 -4.74
C ARG A 7 -30.28 -26.68 -5.69
N ASN A 8 -30.02 -27.03 -6.94
CA ASN A 8 -29.54 -26.09 -7.96
C ASN A 8 -30.63 -25.12 -8.45
N LEU A 9 -31.90 -25.53 -8.43
CA LEU A 9 -33.03 -24.67 -8.79
C LEU A 9 -33.29 -23.56 -7.75
N VAL A 10 -33.09 -23.85 -6.46
CA VAL A 10 -33.28 -22.86 -5.38
C VAL A 10 -32.19 -21.78 -5.40
N LEU A 11 -30.95 -22.14 -5.75
CA LEU A 11 -29.84 -21.19 -5.85
C LEU A 11 -29.98 -20.22 -7.04
N LEU A 12 -30.53 -20.69 -8.17
CA LEU A 12 -30.81 -19.83 -9.32
C LEU A 12 -31.95 -18.84 -9.05
N ALA A 13 -33.00 -19.25 -8.34
CA ALA A 13 -34.11 -18.36 -7.97
C ALA A 13 -33.67 -17.23 -7.01
N ALA A 14 -32.77 -17.52 -6.06
CA ALA A 14 -32.24 -16.52 -5.13
C ALA A 14 -31.36 -15.45 -5.81
N GLY A 15 -30.60 -15.83 -6.85
CA GLY A 15 -29.74 -14.90 -7.60
C GLY A 15 -30.53 -13.87 -8.43
N VAL A 16 -31.65 -14.26 -9.03
CA VAL A 16 -32.46 -13.37 -9.89
C VAL A 16 -33.21 -12.32 -9.07
N VAL A 17 -33.64 -12.66 -7.85
CA VAL A 17 -34.34 -11.71 -6.95
C VAL A 17 -33.39 -10.61 -6.47
N LEU A 18 -32.13 -10.93 -6.16
CA LEU A 18 -31.15 -9.94 -5.67
C LEU A 18 -30.80 -8.89 -6.75
N VAL A 19 -30.66 -9.32 -8.00
CA VAL A 19 -30.35 -8.41 -9.14
C VAL A 19 -31.55 -7.52 -9.47
N SER A 20 -32.77 -8.03 -9.32
CA SER A 20 -34.00 -7.27 -9.59
C SER A 20 -34.25 -6.15 -8.56
N VAL A 21 -33.90 -6.38 -7.29
CA VAL A 21 -34.02 -5.36 -6.22
C VAL A 21 -33.03 -4.21 -6.42
N LEU A 22 -31.83 -4.48 -6.95
CA LEU A 22 -30.82 -3.44 -7.23
C LEU A 22 -31.20 -2.52 -8.40
N TRP A 23 -32.05 -2.98 -9.33
CA TRP A 23 -32.53 -2.18 -10.46
C TRP A 23 -33.81 -1.38 -10.18
N LEU A 24 -34.49 -1.64 -9.06
CA LEU A 24 -35.79 -1.06 -8.71
C LEU A 24 -35.71 0.10 -7.71
N LEU A 25 -34.62 0.88 -7.72
CA LEU A 25 -34.51 2.15 -6.98
C LEU A 25 -34.76 3.35 -7.91
N PRO A 26 -36.02 3.73 -8.21
CA PRO A 26 -36.33 4.97 -8.90
C PRO A 26 -36.29 6.10 -7.87
N GLY A 27 -35.21 6.89 -7.82
CA GLY A 27 -35.18 7.95 -6.80
C GLY A 27 -33.97 8.87 -6.71
N GLN A 28 -32.93 8.74 -7.52
CA GLN A 28 -31.83 9.72 -7.47
C GLN A 28 -32.14 10.91 -8.39
N ARG A 29 -32.93 11.84 -7.85
CA ARG A 29 -33.05 13.22 -8.36
C ARG A 29 -31.64 13.79 -8.56
N ARG A 30 -31.31 14.14 -9.80
CA ARG A 30 -30.16 14.99 -10.10
C ARG A 30 -30.41 16.36 -9.48
N PRO A 31 -29.53 16.90 -8.63
CA PRO A 31 -29.57 18.32 -8.35
C PRO A 31 -29.10 19.06 -9.61
N SER A 32 -30.01 19.81 -10.20
CA SER A 32 -29.73 20.81 -11.22
C SER A 32 -28.80 21.86 -10.60
N ALA A 33 -27.56 21.94 -11.07
CA ALA A 33 -26.64 23.00 -10.67
C ALA A 33 -27.09 24.32 -11.35
N PRO A 34 -27.20 25.45 -10.61
CA PRO A 34 -27.28 26.75 -11.25
C PRO A 34 -25.94 27.09 -11.90
N LEU A 35 -25.99 27.55 -13.15
CA LEU A 35 -24.90 28.20 -13.86
C LEU A 35 -24.54 29.50 -13.13
N SER A 36 -23.55 29.43 -12.24
CA SER A 36 -22.80 30.62 -11.81
C SER A 36 -21.49 30.68 -12.58
N SER A 37 -21.50 31.46 -13.65
CA SER A 37 -20.30 31.90 -14.37
C SER A 37 -19.47 32.81 -13.46
N ALA A 38 -18.72 32.21 -12.54
CA ALA A 38 -17.58 32.88 -11.93
C ALA A 38 -16.39 32.69 -12.88
N LEU A 39 -15.87 33.79 -13.43
CA LEU A 39 -14.56 33.86 -14.07
C LEU A 39 -13.51 33.36 -13.07
N LEU A 40 -13.24 32.06 -13.09
CA LEU A 40 -12.14 31.43 -12.38
C LEU A 40 -10.89 31.69 -13.20
N THR A 41 -10.07 32.64 -12.76
CA THR A 41 -8.65 32.61 -13.12
C THR A 41 -8.12 31.21 -12.81
N PRO A 42 -7.57 30.46 -13.78
CA PRO A 42 -7.04 29.14 -13.52
C PRO A 42 -5.97 29.27 -12.43
N ARG A 43 -6.22 28.63 -11.29
CA ARG A 43 -5.25 28.58 -10.20
C ARG A 43 -3.96 27.98 -10.77
N PRO A 44 -2.77 28.60 -10.54
CA PRO A 44 -1.53 28.01 -10.99
C PRO A 44 -1.45 26.58 -10.47
N THR A 45 -1.24 25.64 -11.38
CA THR A 45 -1.03 24.24 -11.00
C THR A 45 0.29 24.23 -10.23
N PRO A 46 0.32 23.75 -8.97
CA PRO A 46 1.57 23.68 -8.21
C PRO A 46 2.58 22.85 -9.02
N THR A 47 3.71 23.47 -9.37
CA THR A 47 4.78 22.91 -10.21
C THR A 47 5.77 22.03 -9.44
N VAL A 48 5.54 21.81 -8.15
CA VAL A 48 6.43 20.95 -7.35
C VAL A 48 6.11 19.49 -7.72
N GLU A 49 7.08 18.81 -8.32
CA GLU A 49 6.99 17.39 -8.64
C GLU A 49 6.94 16.57 -7.34
N SER A 50 6.07 15.58 -7.29
CA SER A 50 6.02 14.64 -6.17
C SER A 50 7.27 13.76 -6.21
N GLN A 51 7.91 13.52 -5.06
CA GLN A 51 9.18 12.77 -5.02
C GLN A 51 9.28 11.83 -3.81
N TRP A 52 10.14 10.82 -3.94
CA TRP A 52 10.55 9.96 -2.84
C TRP A 52 11.61 10.65 -1.99
N ARG A 53 11.34 10.84 -0.71
CA ARG A 53 12.27 11.39 0.28
C ARG A 53 12.86 10.27 1.13
N LEU A 54 14.19 10.23 1.24
CA LEU A 54 14.90 9.33 2.15
C LEU A 54 14.58 9.67 3.62
N LEU A 55 14.16 8.66 4.38
CA LEU A 55 13.93 8.73 5.81
C LEU A 55 15.06 8.11 6.61
N ALA A 56 15.55 6.95 6.18
CA ALA A 56 16.60 6.22 6.89
C ALA A 56 17.38 5.30 5.95
N THR A 57 18.62 5.01 6.37
CA THR A 57 19.50 4.04 5.73
C THR A 57 19.91 2.99 6.76
N VAL A 58 19.79 1.71 6.40
CA VAL A 58 20.22 0.59 7.24
C VAL A 58 21.26 -0.21 6.48
N GLN A 59 22.46 -0.31 7.03
CA GLN A 59 23.52 -1.15 6.50
C GLN A 59 23.70 -2.38 7.38
N GLY A 60 24.03 -3.50 6.76
CA GLY A 60 24.26 -4.74 7.48
C GLY A 60 24.83 -5.84 6.60
N GLN A 61 25.13 -6.96 7.26
CA GLN A 61 25.54 -8.21 6.63
C GLN A 61 24.89 -9.34 7.42
N GLY A 62 24.22 -10.26 6.72
CA GLY A 62 23.53 -11.36 7.38
C GLY A 62 22.17 -10.98 7.96
N ASN A 63 21.67 -11.79 8.89
CA ASN A 63 20.40 -11.53 9.55
C ASN A 63 20.54 -10.43 10.61
N ARG A 64 19.52 -9.59 10.75
CA ARG A 64 19.49 -8.50 11.74
C ARG A 64 18.09 -8.25 12.28
N ASP A 65 17.96 -8.11 13.60
CA ASP A 65 16.68 -7.83 14.26
C ASP A 65 16.68 -6.40 14.83
N LEU A 66 16.26 -5.44 14.01
CA LEU A 66 16.18 -4.04 14.43
C LEU A 66 15.08 -3.79 15.47
N TYR A 67 14.09 -4.69 15.55
CA TYR A 67 13.02 -4.59 16.55
C TYR A 67 13.56 -4.88 17.95
N GLY A 68 14.39 -5.93 18.07
CA GLY A 68 15.12 -6.26 19.30
C GLY A 68 16.16 -5.21 19.68
N GLU A 69 16.80 -4.57 18.69
CA GLU A 69 17.75 -3.47 18.89
C GLU A 69 17.08 -2.14 19.30
N GLY A 70 15.75 -2.06 19.31
CA GLY A 70 15.01 -0.85 19.66
C GLY A 70 14.97 0.22 18.57
N TRP A 71 15.45 -0.10 17.37
CA TRP A 71 15.42 0.82 16.23
C TRP A 71 14.01 0.89 15.63
N GLN A 72 13.65 2.07 15.13
CA GLN A 72 12.35 2.31 14.52
C GLN A 72 12.40 3.48 13.53
N VAL A 73 11.44 3.51 12.60
CA VAL A 73 11.25 4.59 11.64
C VAL A 73 9.79 5.04 11.64
N SER A 74 9.57 6.35 11.66
CA SER A 74 8.26 6.95 11.52
C SER A 74 8.03 7.36 10.07
N VAL A 75 6.95 6.85 9.47
CA VAL A 75 6.58 7.10 8.07
C VAL A 75 5.28 7.91 8.01
N PRO A 76 5.26 9.03 7.28
CA PRO A 76 4.12 9.96 7.28
C PRO A 76 2.98 9.54 6.34
N GLY A 77 3.22 8.61 5.41
CA GLY A 77 2.30 8.25 4.34
C GLY A 77 2.82 7.05 3.53
N PRO A 78 2.48 6.94 2.24
CA PRO A 78 3.02 5.91 1.37
C PRO A 78 4.55 5.92 1.42
N TRP A 79 5.16 4.74 1.50
CA TRP A 79 6.60 4.61 1.65
C TRP A 79 7.08 3.34 0.96
N ARG A 80 8.38 3.23 0.72
CA ARG A 80 9.02 2.08 0.11
C ARG A 80 10.31 1.75 0.83
N ILE A 81 10.75 0.51 0.63
CA ILE A 81 12.09 0.06 0.97
C ILE A 81 12.81 -0.18 -0.36
N ARG A 82 14.13 0.04 -0.41
CA ARG A 82 14.96 -0.27 -1.58
C ARG A 82 16.26 -0.91 -1.10
N ALA A 83 16.65 -2.03 -1.70
CA ALA A 83 17.89 -2.74 -1.35
C ALA A 83 18.98 -2.41 -2.38
N LEU A 84 20.22 -2.28 -1.89
CA LEU A 84 21.42 -2.34 -2.69
C LEU A 84 22.42 -3.35 -2.08
N PRO A 85 23.10 -4.17 -2.91
CA PRO A 85 22.88 -4.28 -4.35
C PRO A 85 21.56 -5.03 -4.65
N ALA A 86 20.91 -4.68 -5.77
CA ALA A 86 19.56 -5.13 -6.10
C ALA A 86 19.47 -6.62 -6.47
N ASP A 87 20.61 -7.26 -6.73
CA ASP A 87 20.74 -8.66 -7.16
C ASP A 87 20.82 -9.67 -5.99
N LYS A 88 20.68 -9.21 -4.74
CA LYS A 88 20.81 -10.06 -3.56
C LYS A 88 19.46 -10.36 -2.94
N ASP A 89 19.32 -11.60 -2.49
CA ASP A 89 18.16 -12.05 -1.74
C ASP A 89 18.16 -11.40 -0.35
N VAL A 90 17.26 -10.44 -0.18
CA VAL A 90 17.03 -9.77 1.10
C VAL A 90 15.54 -9.81 1.43
N LEU A 91 15.22 -10.48 2.53
CA LEU A 91 13.88 -10.54 3.07
C LEU A 91 13.77 -9.56 4.25
N VAL A 92 12.78 -8.68 4.18
CA VAL A 92 12.50 -7.68 5.21
C VAL A 92 11.09 -7.90 5.73
N ARG A 93 10.97 -8.25 7.01
CA ARG A 93 9.71 -8.25 7.75
C ARG A 93 9.55 -6.89 8.42
N VAL A 94 8.48 -6.19 8.10
CA VAL A 94 8.13 -4.90 8.69
C VAL A 94 7.16 -5.17 9.83
N LEU A 95 7.54 -4.77 11.04
CA LEU A 95 6.73 -4.92 12.24
C LEU A 95 6.19 -3.56 12.67
N ASP A 96 4.91 -3.51 13.01
CA ASP A 96 4.32 -2.36 13.69
C ASP A 96 4.92 -2.24 15.09
N ARG A 97 5.43 -1.06 15.44
CA ARG A 97 6.17 -0.89 16.69
C ARG A 97 5.27 -0.78 17.91
N GLN A 98 4.00 -0.40 17.74
CA GLN A 98 3.05 -0.27 18.84
C GLN A 98 2.50 -1.63 19.26
N THR A 99 2.24 -2.49 18.28
CA THR A 99 1.57 -3.79 18.48
C THR A 99 2.51 -4.98 18.39
N GLY A 100 3.69 -4.83 17.78
CA GLY A 100 4.60 -5.92 17.44
C GLY A 100 4.09 -6.81 16.29
N ALA A 101 2.94 -6.48 15.69
CA ALA A 101 2.34 -7.28 14.64
C ALA A 101 3.14 -7.18 13.33
N LEU A 102 3.14 -8.26 12.55
CA LEU A 102 3.67 -8.23 11.19
C LEU A 102 2.79 -7.34 10.33
N PHE A 103 3.35 -6.21 9.90
CA PHE A 103 2.68 -5.27 9.01
C PHE A 103 2.85 -5.66 7.55
N ALA A 104 4.08 -5.99 7.15
CA ALA A 104 4.37 -6.43 5.79
C ALA A 104 5.57 -7.38 5.75
N LYS A 105 5.64 -8.18 4.69
CA LYS A 105 6.81 -9.00 4.36
C LYS A 105 7.23 -8.63 2.94
N VAL A 106 8.45 -8.17 2.79
CA VAL A 106 8.99 -7.60 1.55
C VAL A 106 10.24 -8.38 1.16
N TRP A 107 10.34 -8.79 -0.09
CA TRP A 107 11.47 -9.60 -0.57
C TRP A 107 12.05 -8.97 -1.82
N ALA A 108 13.37 -8.70 -1.82
CA ALA A 108 14.12 -8.38 -3.03
C ALA A 108 14.79 -9.66 -3.48
N SER A 109 14.53 -10.04 -4.73
CA SER A 109 15.25 -11.10 -5.44
C SER A 109 15.26 -10.77 -6.92
N GLY A 110 16.35 -11.13 -7.62
CA GLY A 110 16.48 -10.97 -9.06
C GLY A 110 17.16 -9.67 -9.53
N THR A 111 17.56 -9.65 -10.80
CA THR A 111 18.09 -8.47 -11.49
C THR A 111 16.94 -7.53 -11.87
N ASP A 112 17.10 -6.22 -11.66
CA ASP A 112 16.15 -5.13 -11.99
C ASP A 112 15.02 -4.82 -10.99
N HIS A 113 15.09 -5.30 -9.75
CA HIS A 113 14.17 -4.86 -8.69
C HIS A 113 14.74 -3.66 -7.94
N GLY A 114 14.56 -2.47 -8.54
CA GLY A 114 14.95 -1.18 -7.98
C GLY A 114 14.10 -0.71 -6.79
N ASP A 115 12.93 -1.29 -6.55
CA ASP A 115 12.02 -0.98 -5.44
C ASP A 115 11.54 -2.28 -4.78
N LEU A 116 11.87 -2.52 -3.51
CA LEU A 116 11.53 -3.76 -2.78
C LEU A 116 10.00 -3.95 -2.65
N ALA A 117 9.28 -2.86 -2.43
CA ALA A 117 7.82 -2.73 -2.54
C ALA A 117 7.44 -1.29 -2.17
N THR A 118 6.46 -0.72 -2.88
CA THR A 118 5.69 0.41 -2.34
C THR A 118 4.66 -0.15 -1.37
N LEU A 119 4.67 0.33 -0.13
CA LEU A 119 3.69 0.03 0.91
C LEU A 119 2.63 1.15 0.86
N PRO A 120 1.47 0.91 0.20
CA PRO A 120 0.58 1.97 -0.24
C PRO A 120 -0.22 2.62 0.90
N GLN A 121 -0.28 2.00 2.08
CA GLN A 121 -1.01 2.51 3.24
C GLN A 121 -0.31 2.10 4.51
N GLY A 122 0.01 3.04 5.39
CA GLY A 122 0.66 2.74 6.67
C GLY A 122 1.41 3.93 7.23
N ARG A 123 0.71 5.01 7.61
CA ARG A 123 1.30 6.02 8.49
C ARG A 123 1.48 5.35 9.85
N GLY A 124 2.69 5.39 10.38
CA GLY A 124 2.97 4.72 11.64
C GLY A 124 4.45 4.71 11.98
N THR A 125 4.77 3.97 13.03
CA THR A 125 6.14 3.70 13.45
C THR A 125 6.39 2.22 13.29
N TYR A 126 7.40 1.88 12.50
CA TYR A 126 7.73 0.51 12.16
C TYR A 126 9.16 0.18 12.56
N SER A 127 9.42 -1.11 12.76
CA SER A 127 10.77 -1.67 12.86
C SER A 127 10.93 -2.82 11.88
N LEU A 128 12.16 -3.26 11.64
CA LEU A 128 12.48 -4.26 10.63
C LEU A 128 13.15 -5.48 11.24
N GLN A 129 12.81 -6.65 10.71
CA GLN A 129 13.61 -7.87 10.85
C GLN A 129 14.10 -8.25 9.47
N ILE A 130 15.40 -8.43 9.34
CA ILE A 130 16.09 -8.58 8.06
C ILE A 130 16.75 -9.95 8.03
N GLU A 131 16.49 -10.68 6.96
CA GLU A 131 17.14 -11.94 6.63
C GLU A 131 17.87 -11.76 5.30
N ALA A 132 19.19 -11.93 5.31
CA ALA A 132 20.03 -11.73 4.14
C ALA A 132 21.23 -12.69 4.19
N SER A 133 21.66 -13.18 3.04
CA SER A 133 22.86 -14.04 2.91
C SER A 133 24.14 -13.26 2.58
N ALA A 134 24.02 -11.99 2.21
CA ALA A 134 25.09 -11.13 1.74
C ALA A 134 25.02 -9.73 2.39
N PRO A 135 26.07 -8.89 2.25
CA PRO A 135 26.00 -7.48 2.64
C PRO A 135 24.89 -6.74 1.90
N TYR A 136 24.21 -5.84 2.60
CA TYR A 136 23.10 -5.07 2.06
C TYR A 136 23.06 -3.64 2.61
N THR A 137 22.44 -2.76 1.84
CA THR A 137 22.00 -1.43 2.26
C THR A 137 20.52 -1.28 1.94
N LEU A 138 19.69 -1.02 2.96
CA LEU A 138 18.28 -0.69 2.80
C LEU A 138 18.10 0.83 2.87
N TYR A 139 17.42 1.39 1.88
CA TYR A 139 16.93 2.76 1.87
C TYR A 139 15.43 2.75 2.16
N ILE A 140 15.02 3.51 3.15
CA ILE A 140 13.62 3.64 3.57
C ILE A 140 13.18 5.02 3.14
N GLU A 141 12.22 5.09 2.22
CA GLU A 141 11.86 6.32 1.53
C GLU A 141 10.34 6.54 1.63
N ALA A 142 9.90 7.76 1.93
CA ALA A 142 8.49 8.11 1.95
C ALA A 142 8.13 9.02 0.78
N TRP A 143 6.91 8.84 0.26
CA TRP A 143 6.34 9.71 -0.75
C TRP A 143 6.04 11.07 -0.13
N GLU A 144 6.65 12.13 -0.67
CA GLU A 144 6.36 13.50 -0.29
C GLU A 144 5.48 14.13 -1.38
N ALA A 145 4.21 14.38 -1.03
CA ALA A 145 3.33 15.16 -1.87
C ALA A 145 3.81 16.63 -1.91
N PRO A 146 3.60 17.34 -3.03
CA PRO A 146 4.00 18.72 -3.15
C PRO A 146 3.36 19.59 -2.07
N LYS A 147 4.20 20.32 -1.33
CA LYS A 147 3.74 21.29 -0.32
C LYS A 147 3.17 22.51 -1.03
N ARG A 148 1.98 22.91 -0.61
CA ARG A 148 1.25 24.09 -1.12
C ARG A 148 1.78 25.37 -0.51
#